data_AF-A0A3D0IAH8-F1
#
_entry.id   AF-A0A3D0IAH8-F1
#
_cell.length_a   1.000
_cell.length_b   1.000
_cell.length_c   1.000
_cell.angle_alpha   90.00
_cell.angle_beta   90.00
_cell.angle_gamma   90.00
#
_symmetry.space_group_name_H-M   'P 1'
#
loop_
_entity.id
_entity.type
_entity.pdbx_description
1 polymer ?
#
loop_
_entity_poly.entity_id
_entity_poly.type
_entity_poly.pdbx_seq_one_letter_code
_entity_poly.pdbx_strand_id
1 'polypeptide(L)'
;MVIAGMVAGTAGATDKPAAPKKALSEWTCEDFLAVDDTFKPKVVYWATPLAKGGKPEASVVDIEGTESVVPIVIEECQKSPKASFWQKLKAEWKKVEKKL
;
A
#
# COMPACT_ATOMS: atom_id res chain seq x y z
N MET A 1 -14.38 -40.08 -37.99
CA MET A 1 -14.68 -38.64 -38.14
C MET A 1 -14.07 -37.92 -36.97
N VAL A 2 -13.06 -37.10 -37.24
CA VAL A 2 -12.44 -36.18 -36.29
C VAL A 2 -13.33 -34.95 -36.13
N ILE A 3 -13.63 -34.54 -34.90
CA ILE A 3 -13.89 -33.14 -34.60
C ILE A 3 -12.94 -32.71 -33.48
N ALA A 4 -11.89 -32.01 -33.93
CA ALA A 4 -11.08 -31.14 -33.11
C ALA A 4 -11.94 -29.98 -32.62
N GLY A 5 -11.79 -29.63 -31.34
CA GLY A 5 -12.44 -28.47 -30.74
C GLY A 5 -11.62 -27.99 -29.56
N MET A 6 -10.64 -27.13 -29.83
CA MET A 6 -9.97 -26.31 -28.83
C MET A 6 -11.00 -25.48 -28.05
N VAL A 7 -10.92 -25.50 -26.73
CA VAL A 7 -11.36 -24.37 -25.91
C VAL A 7 -10.17 -23.86 -25.13
N ALA A 8 -9.81 -22.62 -25.45
CA ALA A 8 -8.72 -21.86 -24.90
C ALA A 8 -8.89 -21.65 -23.40
N GLY A 9 -7.78 -21.69 -22.67
CA GLY A 9 -7.74 -21.41 -21.25
C GLY A 9 -8.18 -19.97 -20.96
N THR A 10 -9.20 -19.82 -20.13
CA THR A 10 -9.41 -18.56 -19.41
C THR A 10 -8.44 -18.54 -18.24
N ALA A 11 -7.22 -18.05 -18.48
CA ALA A 11 -6.43 -17.48 -17.41
C ALA A 11 -7.17 -16.22 -16.97
N GLY A 12 -8.03 -16.36 -15.96
CA GLY A 12 -8.66 -15.21 -15.32
C GLY A 12 -7.56 -14.32 -14.78
N ALA A 13 -7.38 -13.14 -15.37
CA ALA A 13 -6.66 -12.07 -14.72
C ALA A 13 -7.43 -11.77 -13.44
N THR A 14 -6.91 -12.22 -12.30
CA THR A 14 -7.38 -11.76 -11.00
C THR A 14 -6.97 -10.30 -10.90
N ASP A 15 -7.86 -9.38 -11.29
CA ASP A 15 -7.67 -7.96 -11.06
C ASP A 15 -7.45 -7.75 -9.56
N LYS A 16 -6.20 -7.49 -9.14
CA LYS A 16 -5.93 -7.11 -7.76
C LYS A 16 -6.74 -5.85 -7.45
N PRO A 17 -7.43 -5.79 -6.29
CA PRO A 17 -8.27 -4.64 -5.96
C PRO A 17 -7.44 -3.36 -5.86
N ALA A 18 -7.95 -2.26 -6.43
CA ALA A 18 -7.27 -0.96 -6.41
C ALA A 18 -7.16 -0.37 -4.99
N ALA A 19 -8.19 -0.56 -4.15
CA ALA A 19 -8.19 -0.27 -2.72
C ALA A 19 -9.47 -0.82 -2.07
N PRO A 20 -9.44 -1.26 -0.80
CA PRO A 20 -10.65 -1.59 -0.06
C PRO A 20 -11.50 -0.34 0.23
N LYS A 21 -12.83 -0.51 0.19
CA LYS A 21 -13.83 0.54 0.52
C LYS A 21 -14.00 0.70 2.03
N LYS A 22 -12.91 0.98 2.74
CA LYS A 22 -12.86 1.19 4.19
C LYS A 22 -12.09 2.47 4.49
N ALA A 23 -12.36 3.12 5.62
CA ALA A 23 -11.54 4.26 6.02
C ALA A 23 -10.10 3.81 6.30
N LEU A 24 -9.10 4.63 5.97
CA LEU A 24 -7.68 4.26 6.14
C LEU A 24 -7.34 3.86 7.59
N SER A 25 -8.02 4.46 8.57
CA SER A 25 -7.90 4.14 10.00
C SER A 25 -8.32 2.72 10.35
N GLU A 26 -9.15 2.09 9.51
CA GLU A 26 -9.67 0.73 9.67
C GLU A 26 -8.86 -0.30 8.88
N TRP A 27 -7.90 0.13 8.07
CA TRP A 27 -7.11 -0.81 7.27
C TRP A 27 -6.16 -1.60 8.14
N THR A 28 -6.18 -2.91 7.93
CA THR A 28 -5.11 -3.81 8.35
C THR A 28 -3.95 -3.78 7.36
N CYS A 29 -2.81 -4.32 7.77
CA CYS A 29 -1.69 -4.57 6.86
C CYS A 29 -2.09 -5.55 5.74
N GLU A 30 -3.00 -6.48 5.98
CA GLU A 30 -3.57 -7.38 4.97
C GLU A 30 -4.38 -6.60 3.91
N ASP A 31 -5.22 -5.67 4.35
CA ASP A 31 -5.97 -4.77 3.45
C ASP A 31 -5.00 -3.98 2.53
N PHE A 32 -3.88 -3.47 3.07
CA PHE A 32 -2.85 -2.79 2.30
C PHE A 32 -2.07 -3.73 1.36
N LEU A 33 -1.73 -4.94 1.83
CA LEU A 33 -0.96 -5.90 1.04
C LEU A 33 -1.76 -6.45 -0.15
N ALA A 34 -3.09 -6.47 -0.04
CA ALA A 34 -4.01 -6.87 -1.11
C ALA A 34 -4.14 -5.83 -2.24
N VAL A 35 -3.73 -4.58 -2.01
CA VAL A 35 -3.67 -3.55 -3.04
C VAL A 35 -2.69 -3.98 -4.14
N ASP A 36 -2.97 -3.64 -5.40
CA ASP A 36 -1.99 -3.87 -6.46
C ASP A 36 -0.65 -3.16 -6.16
N ASP A 37 0.45 -3.83 -6.48
CA ASP A 37 1.79 -3.33 -6.14
C ASP A 37 2.09 -1.97 -6.80
N THR A 38 1.47 -1.67 -7.95
CA THR A 38 1.57 -0.36 -8.62
C THR A 38 0.76 0.75 -7.95
N PHE A 39 -0.20 0.41 -7.09
CA PHE A 39 -1.03 1.36 -6.33
C PHE A 39 -0.56 1.54 -4.88
N LYS A 40 0.21 0.61 -4.30
CA LYS A 40 0.75 0.74 -2.93
C LYS A 40 1.52 2.05 -2.68
N PRO A 41 2.46 2.48 -3.56
CA PRO A 41 3.14 3.76 -3.37
C PRO A 41 2.16 4.95 -3.35
N LYS A 42 1.11 4.91 -4.18
CA LYS A 42 0.09 5.97 -4.27
C LYS A 42 -0.75 6.05 -3.01
N VAL A 43 -1.09 4.92 -2.40
CA VAL A 43 -1.78 4.88 -1.10
C VAL A 43 -0.92 5.54 -0.03
N VAL A 44 0.37 5.21 0.03
CA VAL A 44 1.30 5.80 0.99
C VAL A 44 1.44 7.30 0.75
N TYR A 45 1.64 7.72 -0.49
CA TYR A 45 1.76 9.13 -0.88
C TYR A 45 0.53 9.96 -0.46
N TRP A 46 -0.68 9.43 -0.70
CA TRP A 46 -1.92 10.07 -0.26
C TRP A 46 -2.02 10.16 1.27
N ALA A 47 -1.53 9.14 1.98
CA ALA A 47 -1.59 9.04 3.42
C ALA A 47 -0.49 9.83 4.16
N THR A 48 0.63 10.16 3.50
CA THR A 48 1.78 10.85 4.09
C THR A 48 1.42 12.19 4.75
N PRO A 49 0.71 13.13 4.10
CA PRO A 49 0.33 14.40 4.74
C PRO A 49 -0.51 14.19 6.00
N LEU A 50 -1.40 13.19 5.98
CA LEU A 50 -2.20 12.83 7.15
C LEU A 50 -1.31 12.26 8.27
N ALA A 51 -0.26 11.52 7.93
CA ALA A 51 0.66 10.91 8.89
C ALA A 51 1.54 11.98 9.57
N LYS A 52 1.86 13.05 8.83
CA LYS A 52 2.58 14.24 9.34
C LYS A 52 1.73 15.12 10.26
N GLY A 53 0.41 14.91 10.35
CA GLY A 53 -0.44 15.50 11.40
C GLY A 53 -0.63 17.01 11.32
N GLY A 54 -0.68 17.59 10.11
CA GLY A 54 -0.99 19.01 9.89
C GLY A 54 0.16 19.98 10.17
N LYS A 55 1.39 19.47 10.32
CA LYS A 55 2.58 20.33 10.40
C LYS A 55 2.87 20.99 9.04
N PRO A 56 3.61 22.13 8.98
CA PRO A 56 3.95 22.78 7.71
C PRO A 56 4.63 21.84 6.70
N GLU A 57 5.42 20.88 7.18
CA GLU A 57 6.11 19.86 6.37
C GLU A 57 5.14 18.84 5.74
N ALA A 58 3.89 18.78 6.21
CA ALA A 58 2.81 18.01 5.58
C ALA A 58 2.34 18.62 4.25
N SER A 59 2.62 19.91 4.04
CA SER A 59 2.34 20.63 2.79
C SER A 59 3.45 20.44 1.75
N VAL A 60 4.55 19.78 2.11
CA VAL A 60 5.68 19.51 1.22
C VAL A 60 5.50 18.14 0.58
N VAL A 61 5.57 18.12 -0.75
CA VAL A 61 5.67 16.89 -1.53
C VAL A 61 7.04 16.26 -1.29
N ASP A 62 7.05 15.20 -0.48
CA ASP A 62 8.25 14.52 0.01
C ASP A 62 8.42 13.17 -0.70
N ILE A 63 8.83 13.25 -1.97
CA ILE A 63 8.96 12.07 -2.83
C ILE A 63 10.01 11.11 -2.24
N GLU A 64 11.18 11.63 -1.84
CA GLU A 64 12.27 10.79 -1.32
C GLU A 64 11.89 10.07 -0.02
N GLY A 65 11.26 10.77 0.93
CA GLY A 65 10.77 10.16 2.16
C GLY A 65 9.68 9.11 1.89
N THR A 66 8.77 9.39 0.94
CA THR A 66 7.73 8.43 0.54
C THR A 66 8.29 7.20 -0.16
N GLU A 67 9.17 7.36 -1.14
CA GLU A 67 9.83 6.23 -1.82
C GLU A 67 10.65 5.38 -0.83
N SER A 68 11.26 6.02 0.19
CA SER A 68 12.00 5.32 1.24
C SER A 68 11.09 4.54 2.20
N VAL A 69 9.93 5.08 2.58
CA VAL A 69 9.05 4.45 3.58
C VAL A 69 8.24 3.28 2.98
N VAL A 70 7.88 3.35 1.69
CA VAL A 70 7.04 2.36 1.02
C VAL A 70 7.55 0.92 1.20
N PRO A 71 8.80 0.57 0.83
CA PRO A 71 9.29 -0.80 0.98
C PRO A 71 9.35 -1.24 2.45
N ILE A 72 9.67 -0.33 3.38
CA ILE A 72 9.71 -0.61 4.83
C ILE A 72 8.31 -1.00 5.33
N VAL A 73 7.28 -0.24 4.96
CA VAL A 73 5.90 -0.51 5.39
C VAL A 73 5.39 -1.81 4.77
N ILE A 74 5.73 -2.10 3.51
CA ILE A 74 5.40 -3.39 2.87
C ILE A 74 6.01 -4.55 3.66
N GLU A 75 7.32 -4.49 3.94
CA GLU A 75 8.03 -5.53 4.70
C GLU A 75 7.43 -5.72 6.10
N GLU A 76 7.20 -4.62 6.81
CA GLU A 76 6.63 -4.65 8.15
C GLU A 76 5.18 -5.14 8.18
N CYS A 77 4.41 -4.89 7.12
CA CYS A 77 3.07 -5.43 6.97
C CYS A 77 3.08 -6.92 6.65
N GLN A 78 4.05 -7.42 5.87
CA GLN A 78 4.21 -8.86 5.62
C GLN A 78 4.48 -9.63 6.91
N LYS A 79 5.25 -9.06 7.84
CA LYS A 79 5.52 -9.65 9.17
C LYS A 79 4.31 -9.66 10.10
N SER A 80 3.31 -8.80 9.87
CA SER A 80 2.20 -8.59 10.80
C SER A 80 0.91 -8.21 10.05
N PRO A 81 0.34 -9.12 9.23
CA PRO A 81 -0.77 -8.80 8.33
C PRO A 81 -2.02 -8.31 9.07
N LYS A 82 -2.26 -8.77 10.30
CA LYS A 82 -3.42 -8.36 11.11
C LYS A 82 -3.24 -7.03 11.86
N ALA A 83 -2.04 -6.43 11.82
CA ALA A 83 -1.79 -5.15 12.49
C ALA A 83 -2.44 -3.99 11.74
N SER A 84 -2.65 -2.86 12.41
CA SER A 84 -3.14 -1.64 11.76
C SER A 84 -2.08 -1.10 10.78
N PHE A 85 -2.48 -0.96 9.51
CA PHE A 85 -1.65 -0.32 8.49
C PHE A 85 -1.35 1.14 8.87
N TRP A 86 -2.37 1.87 9.31
CA TRP A 86 -2.24 3.30 9.64
C TRP A 86 -1.25 3.58 10.77
N GLN A 87 -1.26 2.74 11.82
CA GLN A 87 -0.30 2.86 12.91
C GLN A 87 1.12 2.51 12.45
N LYS A 88 1.27 1.48 11.61
CA LYS A 88 2.56 1.09 11.04
C LYS A 88 3.14 2.21 10.16
N LEU A 89 2.35 2.74 9.23
CA LEU A 89 2.77 3.84 8.35
C LEU A 89 3.25 5.05 9.15
N LYS A 90 2.48 5.51 10.15
CA LYS A 90 2.90 6.63 11.02
C LYS A 90 4.21 6.36 11.76
N ALA A 91 4.37 5.13 12.26
CA ALA A 91 5.57 4.75 13.00
C ALA A 91 6.81 4.72 12.10
N GLU A 92 6.72 4.10 10.92
CA GLU A 92 7.84 4.03 9.98
C GLU A 92 8.15 5.39 9.36
N TRP A 93 7.13 6.19 9.04
CA TRP A 93 7.33 7.57 8.57
C TRP A 93 8.15 8.40 9.56
N LYS A 94 7.79 8.35 10.85
CA LYS A 94 8.51 9.04 11.92
C LYS A 94 9.96 8.56 12.07
N LYS A 95 10.30 7.34 11.65
CA LYS A 95 11.68 6.84 11.63
C LYS A 95 12.45 7.35 10.41
N VAL A 96 11.80 7.42 9.24
CA VAL A 96 12.39 7.99 8.02
C VAL A 96 12.67 9.48 8.21
N GLU A 97 11.72 10.27 8.75
CA GLU A 97 11.91 11.70 9.04
C GLU A 97 13.08 12.00 9.99
N LYS A 98 13.47 11.06 10.85
CA LYS A 98 14.61 11.24 11.76
C LYS A 98 15.96 10.95 11.10
N LYS A 99 15.94 10.33 9.92
CA LYS A 99 17.14 9.91 9.18
C LYS A 99 17.42 10.82 7.99
N LEU A 100 16.42 11.55 7.52
CA LEU A 100 16.54 12.66 6.58
C LEU A 100 16.91 13.94 7.34
#